data_AF-A0A7C3FSG4-F1
#
_entry.id   AF-A0A7C3FSG4-F1
#
_cell.length_a   1.000
_cell.length_b   1.000
_cell.length_c   1.000
_cell.angle_alpha   90.00
_cell.angle_beta   90.00
_cell.angle_gamma   90.00
#
_symmetry.space_group_name_H-M   'P 1'
#
loop_
_entity.id
_entity.type
_entity.pdbx_description
1 polymer ?
#
loop_
_entity_poly.entity_id
_entity_poly.type
_entity_poly.pdbx_seq_one_letter_code
_entity_poly.pdbx_strand_id
1 'polypeptide(L)'
;MNKTKDNLEFAFAGESQANRKYLFFAEKAEEEGQKRIARLFRAAADAETAHARNHLKVMQGIKSTRENLLTAIGGEDHEFTEMYPAFIKQAETEGEKKAVDSFDLANTVEEIHHGLYQDALNRLDKGETMELKPFYVCQYCGNTVEGEAPEKCPVCGAPKRMFKLIE
;
A
#
# COMPACT_ATOMS: atom_id res chain seq x y z
N MET A 1 30.54 5.41 5.15
CA MET A 1 29.06 5.41 5.13
C MET A 1 28.58 6.82 5.42
N ASN A 2 27.77 7.40 4.54
CA ASN A 2 27.27 8.76 4.70
C ASN A 2 25.98 8.72 5.55
N LYS A 3 26.12 8.99 6.85
CA LYS A 3 25.05 8.89 7.86
C LYS A 3 23.78 9.65 7.46
N THR A 4 23.90 10.70 6.65
CA THR A 4 22.75 11.49 6.20
C THR A 4 21.81 10.72 5.26
N LYS A 5 22.32 9.81 4.43
CA LYS A 5 21.46 8.99 3.55
C LYS A 5 20.60 8.04 4.40
N ASP A 6 21.24 7.34 5.32
CA ASP A 6 20.57 6.44 6.25
C ASP A 6 19.52 7.21 7.08
N ASN A 7 19.87 8.41 7.57
CA ASN A 7 18.92 9.27 8.27
C ASN A 7 17.70 9.66 7.41
N LEU A 8 17.89 9.90 6.11
CA LEU A 8 16.78 10.21 5.20
C LEU A 8 15.87 9.00 4.97
N GLU A 9 16.44 7.78 4.87
CA GLU A 9 15.68 6.54 4.75
C GLU A 9 14.87 6.27 6.02
N PHE A 10 15.49 6.43 7.20
CA PHE A 10 14.81 6.33 8.49
C PHE A 10 13.70 7.38 8.65
N ALA A 11 13.95 8.63 8.25
CA ALA A 11 12.94 9.68 8.29
C ALA A 11 11.78 9.36 7.34
N PHE A 12 12.05 8.96 6.10
CA PHE A 12 11.00 8.57 5.15
C PHE A 12 10.13 7.42 5.67
N ALA A 13 10.75 6.38 6.24
CA ALA A 13 10.03 5.28 6.86
C ALA A 13 9.20 5.75 8.07
N GLY A 14 9.74 6.63 8.90
CA GLY A 14 9.07 7.22 10.06
C GLY A 14 7.83 8.03 9.66
N GLU A 15 7.98 8.95 8.70
CA GLU A 15 6.88 9.78 8.20
C GLU A 15 5.79 8.95 7.52
N SER A 16 6.19 7.90 6.78
CA SER A 16 5.24 6.98 6.13
C SER A 16 4.41 6.21 7.17
N GLN A 17 5.03 5.73 8.25
CA GLN A 17 4.33 5.08 9.35
C GLN A 17 3.45 6.04 10.14
N ALA A 18 3.92 7.26 10.40
CA ALA A 18 3.16 8.29 11.11
C ALA A 18 1.89 8.66 10.34
N ASN A 19 2.01 8.91 9.03
CA ASN A 19 0.87 9.15 8.14
C ASN A 19 -0.21 8.06 8.26
N ARG A 20 0.15 6.78 8.11
CA ARG A 20 -0.83 5.68 8.19
C ARG A 20 -1.46 5.56 9.58
N LYS A 21 -0.66 5.65 10.65
CA LYS A 21 -1.17 5.62 12.03
C LYS A 21 -2.18 6.74 12.28
N TYR A 22 -1.87 7.97 11.86
CA TYR A 22 -2.74 9.11 12.10
C TYR A 22 -4.07 9.01 11.35
N LEU A 23 -4.11 8.42 10.15
CA LEU A 23 -5.38 8.16 9.48
C LEU A 23 -6.25 7.17 10.27
N PHE A 24 -5.67 6.07 10.76
CA PHE A 24 -6.41 5.10 11.58
C PHE A 24 -6.83 5.67 12.96
N PHE A 25 -6.01 6.54 13.55
CA PHE A 25 -6.40 7.26 14.77
C PHE A 25 -7.53 8.26 14.52
N ALA A 26 -7.57 8.87 13.33
CA ALA A 26 -8.68 9.74 12.95
C ALA A 26 -10.00 8.97 12.82
N GLU A 27 -9.97 7.75 12.27
CA GLU A 27 -11.14 6.86 12.22
C GLU A 27 -11.65 6.57 13.63
N LYS A 28 -10.75 6.13 14.52
CA LYS A 28 -11.09 5.88 15.94
C LYS A 28 -11.68 7.11 16.62
N ALA A 29 -11.09 8.28 16.42
CA ALA A 29 -11.59 9.53 16.99
C ALA A 29 -12.97 9.92 16.42
N GLU A 30 -13.27 9.59 15.17
CA GLU A 30 -14.60 9.83 14.58
C GLU A 30 -15.65 8.89 15.19
N GLU A 31 -15.32 7.60 15.35
CA GLU A 31 -16.19 6.62 16.04
C GLU A 31 -16.55 7.06 17.47
N GLU A 32 -15.60 7.68 18.16
CA GLU A 32 -15.77 8.19 19.53
C GLU A 32 -16.44 9.57 19.59
N GLY A 33 -16.81 10.16 18.44
CA GLY A 33 -17.44 11.48 18.37
C GLY A 33 -16.48 12.66 18.59
N GLN A 34 -15.17 12.43 18.65
CA GLN A 34 -14.13 13.43 18.85
C GLN A 34 -13.76 14.15 17.55
N LYS A 35 -14.75 14.79 16.92
CA LYS A 35 -14.64 15.36 15.56
C LYS A 35 -13.46 16.30 15.34
N ARG A 36 -13.14 17.16 16.33
CA ARG A 36 -11.98 18.08 16.23
C ARG A 36 -10.66 17.33 16.25
N ILE A 37 -10.54 16.29 17.06
CA ILE A 37 -9.34 15.46 17.16
C ILE A 37 -9.17 14.63 15.88
N ALA A 38 -10.24 14.04 15.35
CA ALA A 38 -10.22 13.35 14.06
C ALA A 38 -9.72 14.26 12.93
N ARG A 39 -10.19 15.52 12.90
CA ARG A 39 -9.69 16.54 11.94
C ARG A 39 -8.21 16.86 12.14
N LEU A 40 -7.74 16.98 13.39
CA LEU A 40 -6.33 17.22 13.67
C LEU A 40 -5.46 16.07 13.18
N PHE A 41 -5.85 14.81 13.45
CA PHE A 41 -5.11 13.65 12.96
C PHE A 41 -5.05 13.59 11.43
N ARG A 42 -6.16 13.86 10.74
CA ARG A 42 -6.16 13.94 9.26
C ARG A 42 -5.24 15.05 8.74
N ALA A 43 -5.23 16.21 9.38
CA ALA A 43 -4.35 17.32 9.01
C ALA A 43 -2.87 16.98 9.24
N ALA A 44 -2.54 16.33 10.36
CA ALA A 44 -1.19 15.86 10.63
C ALA A 44 -0.75 14.79 9.61
N ALA A 45 -1.62 13.83 9.28
CA ALA A 45 -1.33 12.83 8.26
C ALA A 45 -0.99 13.47 6.89
N ASP A 46 -1.73 14.50 6.49
CA ASP A 46 -1.43 15.25 5.26
C ASP A 46 -0.06 15.97 5.33
N ALA A 47 0.28 16.54 6.48
CA ALA A 47 1.61 17.11 6.73
C ALA A 47 2.73 16.06 6.62
N GLU A 48 2.57 14.88 7.21
CA GLU A 48 3.58 13.82 7.13
C GLU A 48 3.74 13.28 5.69
N THR A 49 2.68 13.35 4.88
CA THR A 49 2.78 13.08 3.43
C THR A 49 3.71 14.08 2.74
N ALA A 50 3.65 15.36 3.12
CA ALA A 50 4.55 16.38 2.60
C ALA A 50 6.00 16.15 3.04
N HIS A 51 6.22 15.78 4.32
CA HIS A 51 7.55 15.45 4.84
C HIS A 51 8.16 14.23 4.12
N ALA A 52 7.42 13.12 4.04
CA ALA A 52 7.84 11.91 3.35
C ALA A 52 8.20 12.19 1.87
N ARG A 53 7.37 12.98 1.17
CA ARG A 53 7.64 13.39 -0.22
C ARG A 53 8.93 14.19 -0.34
N ASN A 54 9.20 15.10 0.59
CA ASN A 54 10.41 15.91 0.57
C ASN A 54 11.65 15.04 0.76
N HIS A 55 11.63 14.10 1.71
CA HIS A 55 12.75 13.17 1.93
C HIS A 55 12.99 12.27 0.72
N LEU A 56 11.92 11.69 0.15
CA LEU A 56 12.02 10.83 -1.02
C LEU A 56 12.56 11.57 -2.26
N LYS A 57 12.21 12.85 -2.44
CA LYS A 57 12.78 13.71 -3.49
C LYS A 57 14.28 13.95 -3.29
N VAL A 58 14.72 14.23 -2.06
CA VAL A 58 16.15 14.42 -1.74
C VAL A 58 16.93 13.13 -2.00
N MET A 59 16.32 11.97 -1.71
CA MET A 59 16.88 10.66 -2.03
C MET A 59 16.80 10.28 -3.51
N GLN A 60 16.20 11.13 -4.35
CA GLN A 60 15.96 10.87 -5.78
C GLN A 60 15.16 9.57 -6.02
N GLY A 61 14.26 9.24 -5.10
CA GLY A 61 13.40 8.06 -5.17
C GLY A 61 12.16 8.23 -6.05
N ILE A 62 11.87 9.45 -6.50
CA ILE A 62 10.78 9.72 -7.47
C ILE A 62 11.41 9.96 -8.84
N LYS A 63 11.18 9.03 -9.77
CA LYS A 63 11.78 9.02 -11.11
C LYS A 63 10.70 9.08 -12.20
N SER A 64 11.03 8.68 -13.43
CA SER A 64 10.03 8.55 -14.50
C SER A 64 8.96 7.49 -14.16
N THR A 65 7.77 7.59 -14.76
CA THR A 65 6.70 6.60 -14.55
C THR A 65 7.18 5.17 -14.80
N ARG A 66 7.96 4.96 -15.87
CA ARG A 66 8.54 3.66 -16.20
C ARG A 66 9.47 3.13 -15.10
N GLU A 67 10.36 3.97 -14.57
CA GLU A 67 11.28 3.59 -13.49
C GLU A 67 10.56 3.35 -12.16
N ASN A 68 9.51 4.12 -11.88
CA ASN A 68 8.68 3.93 -10.68
C ASN A 68 7.89 2.61 -10.78
N LEU A 69 7.36 2.25 -11.95
CA LEU A 69 6.72 0.95 -12.20
C LEU A 69 7.69 -0.20 -11.97
N LEU A 70 8.92 -0.11 -12.49
CA LEU A 70 9.96 -1.12 -12.24
C LEU A 70 10.32 -1.24 -10.76
N THR A 71 10.33 -0.12 -10.03
CA THR A 71 10.58 -0.11 -8.59
C THR A 71 9.43 -0.79 -7.84
N ALA A 72 8.18 -0.50 -8.21
CA ALA A 72 7.01 -1.14 -7.62
C ALA A 72 7.01 -2.65 -7.90
N ILE A 73 7.18 -3.07 -9.16
CA ILE A 73 7.27 -4.49 -9.56
C ILE A 73 8.32 -5.23 -8.73
N GLY A 74 9.54 -4.68 -8.60
CA GLY A 74 10.59 -5.32 -7.81
C GLY A 74 10.28 -5.36 -6.31
N GLY A 75 9.56 -4.38 -5.78
CA GLY A 75 9.08 -4.39 -4.40
C GLY A 75 8.04 -5.48 -4.18
N GLU A 76 6.96 -5.47 -4.95
CA GLU A 76 5.89 -6.47 -4.87
C GLU A 76 6.44 -7.90 -5.03
N ASP A 77 7.32 -8.14 -6.03
CA ASP A 77 7.98 -9.43 -6.26
C ASP A 77 8.73 -9.92 -5.02
N HIS A 78 9.54 -9.05 -4.41
CA HIS A 78 10.23 -9.40 -3.17
C HIS A 78 9.26 -9.69 -2.02
N GLU A 79 8.17 -8.94 -1.92
CA GLU A 79 7.18 -9.13 -0.87
C GLU A 79 6.50 -10.50 -0.95
N PHE A 80 5.96 -10.88 -2.12
CA PHE A 80 5.19 -12.13 -2.24
C PHE A 80 6.04 -13.39 -2.48
N THR A 81 7.30 -13.25 -2.94
CA THR A 81 8.18 -14.41 -3.18
C THR A 81 9.14 -14.71 -2.03
N GLU A 82 9.53 -13.69 -1.24
CA GLU A 82 10.54 -13.84 -0.19
C GLU A 82 10.04 -13.40 1.20
N MET A 83 9.61 -12.14 1.33
CA MET A 83 9.34 -11.53 2.64
C MET A 83 8.15 -12.17 3.35
N TYR A 84 6.96 -12.13 2.75
CA TYR A 84 5.76 -12.68 3.37
C TYR A 84 5.83 -14.21 3.53
N PRO A 85 6.34 -15.01 2.58
CA PRO A 85 6.53 -16.44 2.81
C PRO A 85 7.43 -16.75 4.02
N ALA A 86 8.49 -15.97 4.22
CA ALA A 86 9.36 -16.11 5.39
C ALA A 86 8.62 -15.73 6.69
N PHE A 87 7.85 -14.64 6.68
CA PHE A 87 7.08 -14.18 7.84
C PHE A 87 5.94 -15.14 8.21
N ILE A 88 5.23 -15.68 7.22
CA ILE A 88 4.18 -16.70 7.41
C ILE A 88 4.78 -17.92 8.10
N LYS A 89 5.88 -18.47 7.56
CA LYS A 89 6.55 -19.64 8.15
C LYS A 89 7.01 -19.39 9.59
N GLN A 90 7.53 -18.19 9.86
CA GLN A 90 7.93 -17.83 11.21
C GLN A 90 6.71 -17.74 12.15
N ALA A 91 5.65 -17.05 11.75
CA ALA A 91 4.42 -16.93 12.54
C ALA A 91 3.74 -18.29 12.78
N GLU A 92 3.77 -19.21 11.81
CA GLU A 92 3.32 -20.59 11.99
C GLU A 92 4.15 -21.33 13.05
N THR A 93 5.48 -21.17 13.01
CA THR A 93 6.41 -21.77 13.98
C THR A 93 6.16 -21.25 15.40
N GLU A 94 5.82 -19.97 15.53
CA GLU A 94 5.52 -19.29 16.79
C GLU A 94 4.07 -19.52 17.27
N GLY A 95 3.20 -20.08 16.42
CA GLY A 95 1.78 -20.29 16.73
C GLY A 95 0.94 -19.01 16.67
N GLU A 96 1.46 -17.95 16.04
CA GLU A 96 0.83 -16.62 15.92
C GLU A 96 -0.18 -16.57 14.78
N LYS A 97 -1.29 -17.30 14.94
CA LYS A 97 -2.30 -17.48 13.89
C LYS A 97 -2.81 -16.18 13.27
N LYS A 98 -3.01 -15.12 14.06
CA LYS A 98 -3.49 -13.83 13.54
C LYS A 98 -2.47 -13.15 12.63
N ALA A 99 -1.18 -13.34 12.91
CA ALA A 99 -0.12 -12.82 12.05
C ALA A 99 -0.07 -13.63 10.75
N VAL A 100 -0.18 -14.97 10.82
CA VAL A 100 -0.31 -15.83 9.64
C VAL A 100 -1.46 -15.36 8.74
N ASP A 101 -2.67 -15.22 9.29
CA ASP A 101 -3.85 -14.79 8.53
C ASP A 101 -3.64 -13.41 7.89
N SER A 102 -2.98 -12.48 8.59
CA SER A 102 -2.70 -11.14 8.07
C SER A 102 -1.64 -11.15 6.96
N PHE A 103 -0.58 -11.94 7.10
CA PHE A 103 0.49 -12.03 6.11
C PHE A 103 0.04 -12.79 4.87
N ASP A 104 -0.75 -13.85 5.02
CA ASP A 104 -1.29 -14.63 3.89
C ASP A 104 -2.21 -13.78 2.99
N LEU A 105 -3.06 -12.95 3.60
CA LEU A 105 -3.89 -11.99 2.87
C LEU A 105 -3.05 -10.96 2.10
N ALA A 106 -2.01 -10.40 2.73
CA ALA A 106 -1.12 -9.45 2.06
C ALA A 106 -0.36 -10.12 0.91
N ASN A 107 0.28 -11.27 1.17
CA ASN A 107 1.00 -12.06 0.17
C ASN A 107 0.17 -12.34 -1.10
N THR A 108 -1.10 -12.73 -0.91
CA THR A 108 -2.03 -12.98 -2.02
C THR A 108 -2.31 -11.73 -2.84
N VAL A 109 -2.39 -10.57 -2.18
CA VAL A 109 -2.70 -9.29 -2.83
C VAL A 109 -1.48 -8.68 -3.51
N GLU A 110 -0.28 -8.85 -2.95
CA GLU A 110 0.94 -8.32 -3.57
C GLU A 110 1.27 -9.02 -4.89
N GLU A 111 0.93 -10.31 -5.05
CA GLU A 111 0.98 -10.99 -6.35
C GLU A 111 0.05 -10.32 -7.39
N ILE A 112 -1.12 -9.85 -6.96
CA ILE A 112 -2.07 -9.12 -7.81
C ILE A 112 -1.50 -7.74 -8.17
N HIS A 113 -0.93 -7.01 -7.22
CA HIS A 113 -0.27 -5.73 -7.48
C HIS A 113 0.89 -5.87 -8.45
N HIS A 114 1.74 -6.88 -8.27
CA HIS A 114 2.80 -7.21 -9.21
C HIS A 114 2.26 -7.40 -10.63
N GLY A 115 1.19 -8.19 -10.80
CA GLY A 115 0.53 -8.39 -12.09
C GLY A 115 -0.01 -7.09 -12.71
N LEU A 116 -0.66 -6.24 -11.92
CA LEU A 116 -1.20 -4.95 -12.38
C LEU A 116 -0.10 -3.98 -12.82
N TYR A 117 1.00 -3.87 -12.07
CA TYR A 117 2.11 -3.01 -12.47
C TYR A 117 2.86 -3.56 -13.68
N GLN A 118 3.00 -4.89 -13.79
CA GLN A 118 3.63 -5.51 -14.95
C GLN A 118 2.82 -5.28 -16.23
N ASP A 119 1.49 -5.39 -16.17
CA ASP A 119 0.61 -5.03 -17.30
C ASP A 119 0.77 -3.54 -17.67
N ALA A 120 0.70 -2.65 -16.68
CA ALA A 120 0.87 -1.21 -16.91
C ALA A 120 2.23 -0.88 -17.56
N LEU A 121 3.32 -1.51 -17.12
CA LEU A 121 4.64 -1.34 -17.72
C LEU A 121 4.68 -1.86 -19.16
N ASN A 122 4.12 -3.04 -19.42
CA ASN A 122 4.09 -3.63 -20.76
C ASN A 122 3.34 -2.75 -21.75
N ARG A 123 2.21 -2.18 -21.34
CA ARG A 123 1.39 -1.29 -22.17
C ARG A 123 2.09 0.06 -22.40
N LEU A 124 2.73 0.60 -21.36
CA LEU A 124 3.54 1.81 -21.46
C LEU A 124 4.70 1.64 -22.45
N ASP A 125 5.45 0.55 -22.36
CA ASP A 125 6.61 0.27 -23.23
C ASP A 125 6.22 0.06 -24.70
N LYS A 126 5.00 -0.41 -24.96
CA LYS A 126 4.43 -0.53 -26.30
C LYS A 126 3.82 0.78 -26.83
N GLY A 127 3.71 1.82 -26.00
CA GLY A 127 3.03 3.06 -26.37
C GLY A 127 1.51 2.89 -26.56
N GLU A 128 0.91 1.88 -25.91
CA GLU A 128 -0.52 1.64 -26.00
C GLU A 128 -1.30 2.74 -25.26
N THR A 129 -2.43 3.17 -25.84
CA THR A 129 -3.35 4.06 -25.12
C THR A 129 -4.07 3.25 -24.05
N MET A 130 -3.98 3.70 -22.80
CA MET A 130 -4.68 3.08 -21.69
C MET A 130 -6.03 3.76 -21.47
N GLU A 131 -7.12 2.99 -21.51
CA GLU A 131 -8.43 3.47 -21.09
C GLU A 131 -8.37 3.92 -19.63
N LEU A 132 -8.96 5.07 -19.31
CA LEU A 132 -9.06 5.56 -17.94
C LEU A 132 -10.14 4.77 -17.19
N LYS A 133 -9.78 3.58 -16.71
CA LYS A 133 -10.64 2.75 -15.86
C LYS A 133 -10.39 3.07 -14.39
N PRO A 134 -11.44 3.07 -13.55
CA PRO A 134 -11.26 3.19 -12.11
C PRO A 134 -10.64 1.91 -11.53
N PHE A 135 -10.05 2.04 -10.35
CA PHE A 135 -9.66 0.89 -9.53
C PHE A 135 -10.56 0.78 -8.30
N TYR A 136 -10.75 -0.44 -7.81
CA TYR A 136 -11.50 -0.70 -6.59
C TYR A 136 -10.64 -1.52 -5.63
N VAL A 137 -10.55 -1.09 -4.38
CA VAL A 137 -9.73 -1.72 -3.34
C VAL A 137 -10.59 -2.25 -2.23
N CYS A 138 -10.54 -3.56 -1.97
CA CYS A 138 -11.21 -4.17 -0.83
C CYS A 138 -10.64 -3.63 0.49
N GLN A 139 -11.42 -2.89 1.26
CA GLN A 139 -10.98 -2.29 2.53
C GLN A 139 -10.82 -3.31 3.68
N TYR A 140 -11.01 -4.60 3.41
CA TYR A 140 -10.73 -5.67 4.37
C TYR A 140 -9.36 -6.33 4.13
N CYS A 141 -9.10 -6.82 2.92
CA CYS A 141 -7.86 -7.56 2.61
C CYS A 141 -6.91 -6.84 1.65
N GLY A 142 -7.28 -5.69 1.08
CA GLY A 142 -6.45 -4.96 0.13
C GLY A 142 -6.61 -5.34 -1.34
N ASN A 143 -7.38 -6.39 -1.68
CA ASN A 143 -7.53 -6.84 -3.08
C ASN A 143 -7.93 -5.70 -4.02
N THR A 144 -7.11 -5.50 -5.05
CA THR A 144 -7.24 -4.42 -6.03
C THR A 144 -7.75 -4.97 -7.36
N VAL A 145 -8.81 -4.36 -7.90
CA VAL A 145 -9.41 -4.76 -9.19
C VAL A 145 -9.60 -3.54 -10.09
N GLU A 146 -9.36 -3.71 -11.38
CA GLU A 146 -9.58 -2.68 -12.41
C GLU A 146 -11.02 -2.76 -12.96
N GLY A 147 -11.64 -1.61 -13.23
CA GLY A 147 -12.91 -1.52 -13.95
C GLY A 147 -14.16 -1.62 -13.07
N GLU A 148 -14.42 -2.77 -12.45
CA GLU A 148 -15.61 -2.99 -11.63
C GLU A 148 -15.33 -3.84 -10.38
N ALA A 149 -15.91 -3.44 -9.24
CA ALA A 149 -15.85 -4.24 -8.02
C ALA A 149 -16.75 -5.50 -8.12
N PRO A 150 -16.25 -6.70 -7.78
CA PRO A 150 -17.04 -7.92 -7.80
C PRO A 150 -18.07 -7.95 -6.66
N GLU A 151 -19.11 -8.77 -6.80
CA GLU A 151 -20.15 -8.95 -5.76
C GLU A 151 -19.58 -9.50 -4.44
N LYS A 152 -18.55 -10.35 -4.54
CA LYS A 152 -17.74 -10.84 -3.43
C LYS A 152 -16.27 -10.74 -3.81
N CYS A 153 -15.44 -10.30 -2.85
CA CYS A 153 -14.00 -10.30 -3.01
C CYS A 153 -13.48 -11.73 -3.23
N PRO A 154 -12.73 -12.00 -4.30
CA PRO A 154 -12.22 -13.35 -4.57
C PRO A 154 -11.16 -13.80 -3.55
N VAL A 155 -10.51 -12.85 -2.85
CA VAL A 155 -9.49 -13.14 -1.84
C VAL A 155 -10.12 -13.47 -0.48
N CYS A 156 -10.99 -12.59 0.04
CA CYS A 156 -11.48 -12.70 1.42
C CYS A 156 -12.99 -12.92 1.55
N GLY A 157 -13.74 -12.94 0.45
CA GLY A 157 -15.20 -13.10 0.45
C GLY A 157 -16.01 -11.87 0.90
N ALA A 158 -15.35 -10.75 1.24
CA ALA A 158 -16.02 -9.50 1.62
C ALA A 158 -16.98 -9.01 0.53
N PRO A 159 -18.16 -8.46 0.90
CA PRO A 159 -19.15 -8.02 -0.08
C PRO A 159 -18.70 -6.77 -0.84
N LYS A 160 -19.25 -6.53 -2.04
CA LYS A 160 -18.97 -5.36 -2.90
C LYS A 160 -18.90 -4.01 -2.19
N ARG A 161 -19.76 -3.77 -1.19
CA ARG A 161 -19.77 -2.54 -0.39
C ARG A 161 -18.47 -2.25 0.38
N MET A 162 -17.62 -3.26 0.54
CA MET A 162 -16.31 -3.12 1.18
C MET A 162 -15.23 -2.64 0.20
N PHE A 163 -15.54 -2.55 -1.09
CA PHE A 163 -14.62 -1.98 -2.07
C PHE A 163 -14.74 -0.46 -2.09
N LYS A 164 -13.59 0.21 -1.95
CA LYS A 164 -13.47 1.65 -2.13
C LYS A 164 -13.06 1.95 -3.57
N LEU A 165 -13.79 2.85 -4.22
CA LEU A 165 -13.45 3.39 -5.53
C LEU A 165 -12.23 4.31 -5.43
N ILE A 166 -11.29 4.13 -6.37
CA ILE A 166 -10.10 4.95 -6.60
C ILE A 166 -10.24 5.54 -8.01
N GLU A 167 -10.40 6.86 -8.08
CA GLU A 167 -10.67 7.66 -9.29
C GLU A 167 -9.91 9.00 -9.25
#